data_AF-A0A9D1ZNS8-F1
#
_entry.id   AF-A0A9D1ZNS8-F1
#
_cell.length_a   1.000
_cell.length_b   1.000
_cell.length_c   1.000
_cell.angle_alpha   90.00
_cell.angle_beta   90.00
_cell.angle_gamma   90.00
#
_symmetry.space_group_name_H-M   'P 1'
#
loop_
_entity.id
_entity.type
_entity.pdbx_description
1 polymer ?
#
loop_
_entity_poly.entity_id
_entity_poly.type
_entity_poly.pdbx_seq_one_letter_code
_entity_poly.pdbx_strand_id
1 'polypeptide(L)'
;MNNEIKYILNELTVIYGFYQDKFSLERIKTYILSMPEGSKLVKVEEGQVPMYDHNVTLPIGKFNDDTDSVSLLLVTHTMVKERDMDMIASDARRVVALVNRLISLISPQK
;
A
#
# COMPACT_ATOMS: atom_id res chain seq x y z
N MET A 1 -6.66 -20.77 3.71
CA MET A 1 -6.39 -19.37 3.29
C MET A 1 -7.31 -19.07 2.11
N ASN A 2 -8.14 -18.02 2.19
CA ASN A 2 -9.11 -17.68 1.15
C ASN A 2 -8.39 -17.44 -0.20
N ASN A 3 -8.89 -18.00 -1.31
CA ASN A 3 -8.28 -17.85 -2.65
C ASN A 3 -8.06 -16.38 -3.02
N GLU A 4 -8.98 -15.52 -2.56
CA GLU A 4 -8.90 -14.07 -2.75
C GLU A 4 -7.71 -13.43 -2.03
N ILE A 5 -7.45 -13.83 -0.77
CA ILE A 5 -6.29 -13.33 -0.01
C ILE A 5 -4.98 -13.71 -0.72
N LYS A 6 -4.90 -14.95 -1.22
CA LYS A 6 -3.72 -15.43 -1.98
C LYS A 6 -3.53 -14.63 -3.28
N TYR A 7 -4.61 -14.38 -4.00
CA TYR A 7 -4.59 -13.55 -5.21
C TYR A 7 -4.06 -12.14 -4.90
N ILE A 8 -4.64 -11.47 -3.89
CA ILE A 8 -4.24 -10.12 -3.50
C ILE A 8 -2.76 -10.06 -3.12
N LEU A 9 -2.27 -11.00 -2.31
CA LEU A 9 -0.87 -11.03 -1.90
C LEU A 9 0.09 -11.27 -3.08
N ASN A 10 -0.29 -12.07 -4.06
CA ASN A 10 0.49 -12.28 -5.27
C ASN A 10 0.57 -10.99 -6.12
N GLU A 11 -0.57 -10.32 -6.30
CA GLU A 11 -0.64 -9.05 -7.04
C GLU A 11 0.21 -7.96 -6.38
N LEU A 12 0.11 -7.82 -5.06
CA LEU A 12 0.98 -6.91 -4.30
C LEU A 12 2.45 -7.32 -4.52
N THR A 13 2.80 -8.59 -4.43
CA THR A 13 4.19 -9.06 -4.65
C THR A 13 4.74 -8.67 -6.02
N VAL A 14 3.92 -8.71 -7.08
CA VAL A 14 4.32 -8.25 -8.42
C VAL A 14 4.61 -6.74 -8.43
N ILE A 15 3.70 -5.93 -7.91
CA ILE A 15 3.86 -4.47 -7.87
C ILE A 15 5.09 -4.10 -7.02
N TYR A 16 5.16 -4.56 -5.78
CA TYR A 16 6.28 -4.26 -4.89
C TYR A 16 7.62 -4.80 -5.40
N GLY A 17 7.61 -5.95 -6.10
CA GLY A 17 8.79 -6.48 -6.78
C GLY A 17 9.30 -5.53 -7.87
N PHE A 18 8.39 -4.91 -8.62
CA PHE A 18 8.72 -3.92 -9.64
C PHE A 18 9.38 -2.66 -9.03
N TYR A 19 8.84 -2.15 -7.92
CA TYR A 19 9.42 -1.02 -7.18
C TYR A 19 10.64 -1.38 -6.32
N GLN A 20 11.02 -2.67 -6.27
CA GLN A 20 12.04 -3.21 -5.37
C GLN A 20 11.76 -2.91 -3.88
N ASP A 21 10.51 -2.64 -3.54
CA ASP A 21 10.07 -2.21 -2.22
C ASP A 21 9.55 -3.39 -1.39
N LYS A 22 10.47 -4.27 -1.03
CA LYS A 22 10.16 -5.43 -0.17
C LYS A 22 9.76 -5.01 1.24
N PHE A 23 10.27 -3.87 1.71
CA PHE A 23 10.03 -3.39 3.05
C PHE A 23 8.56 -3.00 3.27
N SER A 24 7.98 -2.22 2.36
CA SER A 24 6.57 -1.84 2.48
C SER A 24 5.63 -3.03 2.30
N LEU A 25 5.99 -3.99 1.42
CA LEU A 25 5.23 -5.24 1.28
C LEU A 25 5.15 -6.01 2.60
N GLU A 26 6.29 -6.17 3.29
CA GLU A 26 6.31 -6.84 4.59
C GLU A 26 5.56 -6.03 5.65
N ARG A 27 5.71 -4.70 5.69
CA ARG A 27 4.93 -3.85 6.61
C ARG A 27 3.42 -4.01 6.40
N ILE A 28 2.93 -4.02 5.16
CA ILE A 28 1.50 -4.23 4.87
C ILE A 28 1.04 -5.58 5.41
N LYS A 29 1.81 -6.65 5.15
CA LYS A 29 1.48 -7.98 5.67
C LYS A 29 1.43 -7.97 7.20
N THR A 30 2.38 -7.32 7.87
CA THR A 30 2.39 -7.21 9.34
C THR A 30 1.20 -6.42 9.86
N TYR A 31 0.92 -5.24 9.30
CA TYR A 31 -0.16 -4.35 9.74
C TYR A 31 -1.56 -4.95 9.57
N ILE A 32 -1.71 -5.87 8.62
CA ILE A 32 -2.99 -6.47 8.26
C ILE A 32 -3.11 -7.85 8.91
N LEU A 33 -2.13 -8.73 8.75
CA LEU A 33 -2.26 -10.15 9.08
C LEU A 33 -1.81 -10.51 10.49
N SER A 34 -1.04 -9.68 11.19
CA SER A 34 -0.25 -10.17 12.33
C SER A 34 -0.26 -9.29 13.59
N MET A 35 -1.03 -8.20 13.69
CA MET A 35 -1.00 -7.38 14.92
C MET A 35 -1.95 -7.88 16.01
N PRO A 36 -1.41 -8.28 17.19
CA PRO A 36 -2.17 -8.29 18.43
C PRO A 36 -2.42 -6.83 18.85
N GLU A 37 -3.67 -6.53 19.20
CA GLU A 37 -4.25 -5.27 19.69
C GLU A 37 -3.34 -4.03 19.82
N GLY A 38 -3.64 -2.98 19.05
CA GLY A 38 -2.96 -1.69 19.06
C GLY A 38 -3.26 -0.91 17.78
N SER A 39 -2.22 -0.63 16.99
CA SER A 39 -2.34 0.00 15.66
C SER A 39 -2.77 -1.00 14.59
N LYS A 40 -3.83 -0.68 13.85
CA LYS A 40 -4.31 -1.47 12.71
C LYS A 40 -4.52 -0.55 11.53
N LEU A 41 -4.05 -0.99 10.37
CA LEU A 41 -4.36 -0.32 9.11
C LEU A 41 -5.85 -0.54 8.81
N VAL A 42 -6.64 0.54 8.87
CA VAL A 42 -8.10 0.49 8.69
C VAL A 42 -8.54 0.92 7.30
N LYS A 43 -7.72 1.72 6.61
CA LYS A 43 -8.03 2.22 5.27
C LYS A 43 -6.76 2.61 4.54
N VAL A 44 -6.80 2.52 3.22
CA VAL A 44 -5.81 3.13 2.34
C VAL A 44 -6.51 4.09 1.39
N GLU A 45 -5.91 5.25 1.15
CA GLU A 45 -6.40 6.27 0.21
C GLU A 45 -5.25 6.72 -0.70
N GLU A 46 -5.59 7.38 -1.80
CA GLU A 46 -4.58 8.06 -2.62
C GLU A 46 -4.19 9.38 -1.96
N GLY A 47 -2.90 9.70 -1.96
CA GLY A 47 -2.40 10.98 -1.49
C GLY A 47 -1.33 11.54 -2.41
N GLN A 48 -1.31 12.86 -2.57
CA GLN A 48 -0.25 13.57 -3.27
C GLN A 48 0.92 13.78 -2.30
N VAL A 49 2.06 13.18 -2.61
CA VAL A 49 3.29 13.31 -1.82
C VAL A 49 4.28 14.14 -2.63
N PRO A 50 4.71 15.32 -2.13
CA PRO A 50 5.75 16.08 -2.78
C PRO A 50 7.06 15.30 -2.71
N MET A 51 7.59 14.93 -3.86
CA MET A 51 8.86 14.23 -4.01
C MET A 51 9.67 14.92 -5.09
N TYR A 52 10.74 15.59 -4.66
CA TYR A 52 11.59 16.40 -5.54
C TYR A 52 10.74 17.49 -6.24
N ASP A 53 10.83 17.60 -7.56
CA ASP A 53 10.08 18.57 -8.36
C ASP A 53 8.69 18.07 -8.80
N HIS A 54 8.22 16.96 -8.22
CA HIS A 54 6.98 16.29 -8.61
C HIS A 54 6.03 16.06 -7.43
N ASN A 55 4.73 16.12 -7.69
CA ASN A 55 3.72 15.59 -6.78
C ASN A 55 3.36 14.18 -7.24
N VAL A 56 3.72 13.19 -6.44
CA VAL A 56 3.53 11.77 -6.79
C VAL A 56 2.31 11.24 -6.07
N THR A 57 1.43 10.58 -6.81
CA THR A 57 0.26 9.89 -6.23
C THR A 57 0.73 8.59 -5.60
N LEU A 58 0.56 8.46 -4.28
CA LEU A 58 0.98 7.28 -3.52
C LEU A 58 -0.16 6.72 -2.67
N PRO A 59 -0.14 5.40 -2.36
CA PRO A 59 -1.09 4.79 -1.45
C PRO A 59 -0.75 5.18 0.00
N ILE A 60 -1.65 5.88 0.67
CA ILE A 60 -1.49 6.36 2.04
C ILE A 60 -2.34 5.52 2.99
N GLY A 61 -1.69 4.86 3.93
CA GLY A 61 -2.33 4.06 4.97
C GLY A 61 -2.80 4.91 6.15
N LYS A 62 -4.03 4.66 6.61
CA LYS A 62 -4.64 5.24 7.80
C LYS A 62 -4.80 4.19 8.88
N PHE A 63 -4.45 4.55 10.10
CA PHE A 63 -4.50 3.67 11.27
C PHE A 63 -5.65 4.04 12.21
N ASN A 64 -6.04 3.09 13.06
CA ASN A 64 -7.12 3.26 14.05
C ASN A 64 -6.71 4.03 15.31
N ASP A 65 -5.41 4.28 15.52
CA ASP A 65 -4.84 4.75 16.79
C ASP A 65 -4.15 6.11 16.69
N ASP A 66 -4.67 6.98 15.81
CA ASP A 66 -4.12 8.32 15.52
C ASP A 66 -2.65 8.32 15.08
N THR A 67 -2.07 7.15 14.76
CA THR A 67 -0.76 7.06 14.13
C THR A 67 -0.76 7.82 12.82
N ASP A 68 0.30 8.60 12.59
CA ASP A 68 0.47 9.37 11.37
C ASP A 68 0.28 8.50 10.13
N SER A 69 -0.36 9.09 9.12
CA SER A 69 -0.59 8.40 7.86
C SER A 69 0.75 8.14 7.15
N VAL A 70 0.94 6.91 6.66
CA VAL A 70 2.21 6.50 6.04
C VAL A 70 2.01 6.14 4.58
N SER A 71 2.95 6.51 3.71
CA SER A 71 2.99 5.93 2.37
C SER A 71 3.28 4.44 2.48
N LEU A 72 2.50 3.65 1.73
CA LEU A 72 2.65 2.21 1.62
C LEU A 72 3.42 1.81 0.36
N LEU A 73 3.94 2.76 -0.41
CA LEU A 73 4.80 2.50 -1.57
C LEU A 73 5.99 3.46 -1.53
N LEU A 74 7.19 2.90 -1.59
CA LEU A 74 8.42 3.66 -1.75
C LEU A 74 8.77 3.75 -3.22
N VAL A 75 8.91 4.99 -3.70
CA VAL A 75 9.37 5.29 -5.05
C VAL A 75 10.72 6.00 -4.96
N THR A 76 11.66 5.61 -5.82
CA THR A 76 13.00 6.21 -5.84
C THR A 76 13.02 7.44 -6.73
N HIS A 77 14.02 8.31 -6.53
CA HIS A 77 14.26 9.47 -7.40
C HIS A 77 14.39 9.08 -8.88
N THR A 78 15.13 8.01 -9.17
CA THR A 78 15.30 7.48 -10.53
C THR A 78 13.97 7.06 -11.14
N MET A 79 13.11 6.38 -10.37
CA MET A 79 11.78 6.00 -10.84
C MET A 79 10.91 7.21 -11.15
N VAL A 80 10.90 8.23 -10.28
CA VAL A 80 10.10 9.45 -10.51
C VAL A 80 10.58 10.22 -11.75
N LYS A 81 11.89 10.21 -12.04
CA LYS A 81 12.46 10.90 -13.21
C LYS A 81 12.33 10.14 -14.52
N GLU A 82 12.46 8.82 -14.49
CA GLU A 82 12.53 7.99 -15.70
C GLU A 82 11.17 7.41 -16.10
N ARG A 83 10.18 7.40 -15.19
CA ARG A 83 8.85 6.86 -15.46
C ARG A 83 7.81 7.93 -15.70
N ASP A 84 6.81 7.51 -16.47
CA ASP A 84 5.55 8.21 -16.56
C ASP A 84 4.85 8.22 -15.19
N MET A 85 4.58 9.43 -14.68
CA MET A 85 3.87 9.65 -13.42
C MET A 85 2.48 9.00 -13.43
N ASP A 86 1.85 8.89 -14.60
CA ASP A 86 0.55 8.22 -14.75
C ASP A 86 0.64 6.72 -14.46
N MET A 87 1.78 6.08 -14.77
CA MET A 87 2.02 4.68 -14.42
C MET A 87 2.17 4.51 -12.91
N ILE A 88 2.92 5.39 -12.24
CA ILE A 88 3.08 5.35 -10.78
C ILE A 88 1.71 5.57 -10.10
N ALA A 89 0.92 6.53 -10.59
CA ALA A 89 -0.43 6.78 -10.09
C ALA A 89 -1.38 5.59 -10.35
N SER A 90 -1.25 4.89 -11.47
CA SER A 90 -2.01 3.67 -11.76
C SER A 90 -1.67 2.55 -10.79
N ASP A 91 -0.38 2.32 -10.52
CA ASP A 91 0.05 1.29 -9.56
C ASP A 91 -0.34 1.64 -8.13
N ALA A 92 -0.22 2.91 -7.73
CA ALA A 92 -0.70 3.40 -6.45
C ALA A 92 -2.19 3.12 -6.24
N ARG A 93 -3.03 3.42 -7.25
CA ARG A 93 -4.47 3.10 -7.24
C ARG A 93 -4.73 1.61 -7.10
N ARG A 94 -3.95 0.78 -7.78
CA ARG A 94 -4.06 -0.67 -7.68
C ARG A 94 -3.71 -1.17 -6.29
N VAL A 95 -2.66 -0.63 -5.66
CA VAL A 95 -2.30 -0.92 -4.26
C VAL A 95 -3.44 -0.51 -3.32
N VAL A 96 -4.00 0.69 -3.46
CA VAL A 96 -5.16 1.15 -2.67
C VAL A 96 -6.30 0.15 -2.74
N ALA A 97 -6.68 -0.28 -3.95
CA ALA A 97 -7.78 -1.22 -4.16
C ALA A 97 -7.49 -2.60 -3.53
N LEU A 98 -6.30 -3.14 -3.77
CA LEU A 98 -5.89 -4.45 -3.25
C LEU A 98 -5.83 -4.46 -1.72
N VAL A 99 -5.23 -3.44 -1.10
CA VAL A 99 -5.07 -3.38 0.35
C VAL A 99 -6.42 -3.16 1.04
N ASN A 100 -7.30 -2.30 0.53
CA ASN A 100 -8.64 -2.13 1.09
C ASN A 100 -9.47 -3.41 0.98
N ARG A 101 -9.37 -4.13 -0.14
CA ARG A 101 -10.01 -5.46 -0.27
C ARG A 101 -9.46 -6.44 0.75
N LEU A 102 -8.14 -6.45 0.96
CA LEU A 102 -7.52 -7.31 1.97
C LEU A 102 -8.04 -6.98 3.37
N ILE A 103 -8.06 -5.70 3.77
CA ILE A 103 -8.62 -5.23 5.05
C ILE A 103 -10.06 -5.71 5.22
N SER A 104 -10.89 -5.63 4.18
CA SER A 104 -12.29 -6.08 4.26
C SER A 104 -12.47 -7.59 4.45
N LEU A 105 -11.53 -8.40 3.94
CA LEU A 105 -11.58 -9.87 4.03
C LEU A 105 -11.10 -10.39 5.37
N ILE A 106 -10.21 -9.65 6.02
CA ILE A 106 -9.58 -10.05 7.29
C ILE A 106 -10.22 -9.37 8.51
N SER A 107 -10.92 -8.25 8.32
CA SER A 107 -11.68 -7.62 9.40
C SER A 107 -12.92 -8.47 9.69
N PRO A 108 -13.24 -8.77 10.97
CA PRO A 108 -14.45 -9.51 11.29
C PRO A 108 -15.66 -8.75 10.76
N GLN A 109 -16.45 -9.41 9.90
CA GLN A 109 -17.77 -8.90 9.55
C GLN A 109 -18.59 -8.86 10.84
N LYS A 110 -19.02 -7.65 11.23
CA LYS A 110 -19.99 -7.48 12.33
C LYS A 110 -21.28 -8.22 12.02
#